data_AF-A0A7W7RTG5-F1
#
_entry.id   AF-A0A7W7RTG5-F1
#
_cell.length_a   1.000
_cell.length_b   1.000
_cell.length_c   1.000
_cell.angle_alpha   90.00
_cell.angle_beta   90.00
_cell.angle_gamma   90.00
#
_symmetry.space_group_name_H-M   'P 1'
#
loop_
_entity.id
_entity.type
_entity.pdbx_description
1 polymer ?
#
loop_
_entity_poly.entity_id
_entity_poly.type
_entity_poly.pdbx_seq_one_letter_code
_entity_poly.pdbx_strand_id
1 'polypeptide(L)'
;MLQYLDDETIASVAEQNGMLYNTGYSTEDLVIAVRQRKKIESEQVEDEDGQFESAGELRREEYEKLIQTTYEGPESRDFECVRPSGDSSSLRTMGIAQNMLVKRLREVRALKSFVRVEAPGLSDPDNRKASLSLGKVDWLPAIEVIGEGVFLRLNEDRLMRWESLSNPTDRARVLHHNHTIHLRQRTALLKKSPPPESPLTSRFILLHTLAHALINEWSLDAGYPAAALRERLYVSDKMAGVLIYTATSDSAGSLGGLVVQGEPHRLKSSLESALERISWCSADPLCMEAAAGGADSLNLAACHACVLIPETSCETNNAFLDRALLIGTPDDPKTGYFHDRE
;
A
#
# COMPACT_ATOMS: atom_id res chain seq x y z
N MET A 1 -24.46 -18.13 -6.32
CA MET A 1 -24.67 -19.52 -6.79
C MET A 1 -23.58 -20.46 -6.28
N LEU A 2 -22.32 -20.01 -6.15
CA LEU A 2 -21.20 -20.79 -5.57
C LEU A 2 -21.27 -21.06 -4.06
N GLN A 3 -22.07 -20.30 -3.29
CA GLN A 3 -22.13 -20.39 -1.82
C GLN A 3 -22.60 -21.74 -1.28
N TYR A 4 -23.25 -22.58 -2.08
CA TYR A 4 -23.83 -23.86 -1.63
C TYR A 4 -23.23 -25.10 -2.31
N LEU A 5 -22.20 -24.95 -3.14
CA LEU A 5 -21.58 -26.08 -3.84
C LEU A 5 -20.49 -26.69 -2.97
N ASP A 6 -20.47 -28.02 -2.83
CA ASP A 6 -19.36 -28.75 -2.22
C ASP A 6 -18.12 -28.77 -3.13
N ASP A 7 -16.99 -29.16 -2.58
CA ASP A 7 -15.70 -29.11 -3.29
C ASP A 7 -15.66 -30.03 -4.51
N GLU A 8 -16.32 -31.20 -4.43
CA GLU A 8 -16.44 -32.14 -5.55
C GLU A 8 -17.25 -31.53 -6.70
N THR A 9 -18.33 -30.81 -6.38
CA THR A 9 -19.15 -30.12 -7.38
C THR A 9 -18.39 -28.96 -8.01
N ILE A 10 -17.60 -28.20 -7.23
CA ILE A 10 -16.76 -27.11 -7.76
C ILE A 10 -15.73 -27.67 -8.74
N ALA A 11 -15.02 -28.74 -8.36
CA ALA A 11 -14.03 -29.38 -9.22
C ALA A 11 -14.66 -29.92 -10.52
N SER A 12 -15.78 -30.63 -10.40
CA SER A 12 -16.52 -31.20 -11.54
C SER A 12 -17.00 -30.12 -12.52
N VAL A 13 -17.55 -29.01 -12.00
CA VAL A 13 -17.98 -27.87 -12.82
C VAL A 13 -16.80 -27.19 -13.52
N ALA A 14 -15.66 -27.05 -12.85
CA ALA A 14 -14.47 -26.44 -13.43
C ALA A 14 -13.91 -27.28 -14.59
N GLU A 15 -13.88 -28.60 -14.44
CA GLU A 15 -13.46 -29.53 -15.49
C GLU A 15 -14.43 -29.55 -16.67
N GLN A 16 -15.73 -29.66 -16.41
CA GLN A 16 -16.76 -29.74 -17.46
C GLN A 16 -16.84 -28.47 -18.31
N ASN A 17 -16.60 -27.30 -17.71
CA ASN A 17 -16.62 -26.02 -18.42
C ASN A 17 -15.25 -25.60 -18.97
N GLY A 18 -14.20 -26.42 -18.81
CA GLY A 18 -12.86 -26.12 -19.28
C GLY A 18 -12.26 -24.86 -18.68
N MET A 19 -12.66 -24.48 -17.45
CA MET A 19 -12.25 -23.22 -16.81
C MET A 19 -10.75 -23.10 -16.56
N LEU A 20 -10.06 -24.25 -16.50
CA LEU A 20 -8.63 -24.35 -16.24
C LEU A 20 -7.82 -24.62 -17.53
N TYR A 21 -8.47 -24.64 -18.69
CA TYR A 21 -7.78 -24.86 -19.95
C TYR A 21 -6.78 -23.74 -20.23
N ASN A 22 -5.51 -24.10 -20.45
CA ASN A 22 -4.38 -23.19 -20.68
C ASN A 22 -4.05 -22.21 -19.54
N THR A 23 -4.65 -22.33 -18.36
CA THR A 23 -4.32 -21.46 -17.21
C THR A 23 -3.09 -21.96 -16.44
N GLY A 24 -2.85 -23.29 -16.47
CA GLY A 24 -1.78 -23.96 -15.73
C GLY A 24 -2.12 -24.24 -14.27
N TYR A 25 -3.28 -23.80 -13.78
CA TYR A 25 -3.77 -24.09 -12.43
C TYR A 25 -4.50 -25.44 -12.38
N SER A 26 -4.38 -26.13 -11.25
CA SER A 26 -5.09 -27.38 -10.98
C SER A 26 -6.51 -27.13 -10.47
N THR A 27 -7.34 -28.18 -10.49
CA THR A 27 -8.68 -28.14 -9.88
C THR A 27 -8.61 -27.92 -8.37
N GLU A 28 -7.55 -28.43 -7.74
CA GLU A 28 -7.29 -28.24 -6.32
C GLU A 28 -6.98 -26.77 -5.99
N ASP A 29 -6.18 -26.08 -6.81
CA ASP A 29 -5.92 -24.64 -6.68
C ASP A 29 -7.21 -23.83 -6.75
N LEU A 30 -8.11 -24.19 -7.69
CA LEU A 30 -9.39 -23.53 -7.85
C LEU A 30 -10.32 -23.77 -6.66
N VAL A 31 -10.37 -25.00 -6.13
CA VAL A 31 -11.15 -25.32 -4.92
C VAL A 31 -10.62 -24.54 -3.72
N ILE A 32 -9.29 -24.45 -3.54
CA ILE A 32 -8.66 -23.66 -2.47
C ILE A 32 -9.08 -22.18 -2.61
N ALA A 33 -8.95 -21.60 -3.81
CA ALA A 33 -9.33 -20.22 -4.07
C ALA A 33 -10.83 -19.96 -3.82
N VAL A 34 -11.71 -20.90 -4.18
CA VAL A 34 -13.16 -20.78 -3.91
C VAL A 34 -13.45 -20.91 -2.42
N ARG A 35 -12.77 -21.80 -1.68
CA ARG A 35 -12.92 -21.90 -0.22
C ARG A 35 -12.45 -20.62 0.48
N GLN A 36 -11.29 -20.09 0.10
CA GLN A 36 -10.82 -18.80 0.61
C GLN A 36 -11.82 -17.69 0.31
N ARG A 37 -12.33 -17.62 -0.91
CA ARG A 37 -13.36 -16.63 -1.28
C ARG A 37 -14.64 -16.80 -0.47
N LYS A 38 -15.10 -18.02 -0.23
CA LYS A 38 -16.26 -18.30 0.64
C LYS A 38 -16.00 -17.85 2.08
N LYS A 39 -14.80 -18.13 2.61
CA LYS A 39 -14.39 -17.71 3.94
C LYS A 39 -14.40 -16.19 4.05
N ILE A 40 -13.78 -15.49 3.10
CA ILE A 40 -13.80 -14.03 2.99
C ILE A 40 -15.23 -13.49 2.86
N GLU A 41 -16.07 -14.06 2.00
CA GLU A 41 -17.47 -13.63 1.84
C GLU A 41 -18.33 -13.90 3.08
N SER A 42 -18.02 -14.95 3.86
CA SER A 42 -18.69 -15.25 5.13
C SER A 42 -18.20 -14.40 6.29
N GLU A 43 -16.92 -14.01 6.27
CA GLU A 43 -16.28 -13.11 7.23
C GLU A 43 -16.56 -11.63 6.89
N GLN A 44 -16.93 -11.31 5.65
CA GLN A 44 -17.38 -9.97 5.21
C GLN A 44 -18.71 -9.50 5.86
N VAL A 45 -19.30 -10.28 6.77
CA VAL A 45 -20.35 -9.79 7.68
C VAL A 45 -19.76 -9.09 8.91
N GLU A 46 -18.46 -9.25 9.18
CA GLU A 46 -17.69 -8.55 10.20
C GLU A 46 -16.29 -8.24 9.61
N ASP A 47 -16.18 -7.23 8.73
CA ASP A 47 -14.92 -6.49 8.65
C ASP A 47 -14.60 -6.12 10.12
N GLU A 48 -13.51 -6.62 10.69
CA GLU A 48 -13.10 -6.23 12.05
C GLU A 48 -13.08 -4.71 12.09
N ASP A 49 -14.10 -4.14 12.75
CA ASP A 49 -14.39 -2.72 12.74
C ASP A 49 -13.13 -1.96 13.21
N GLY A 50 -12.38 -1.36 12.27
CA GLY A 50 -11.30 -0.43 12.58
C GLY A 50 -9.88 -0.78 12.13
N GLN A 51 -9.64 -1.69 11.16
CA GLN A 51 -8.31 -1.84 10.53
C GLN A 51 -8.26 -1.25 9.11
N PHE A 52 -7.13 -0.64 8.72
CA PHE A 52 -6.91 -0.21 7.33
C PHE A 52 -6.83 -1.43 6.40
N GLU A 53 -7.20 -1.24 5.12
CA GLU A 53 -7.05 -2.29 4.09
C GLU A 53 -5.62 -2.86 4.07
N SER A 54 -4.61 -2.00 4.32
CA SER A 54 -3.18 -2.36 4.41
C SER A 54 -2.83 -3.47 5.40
N ALA A 55 -3.73 -3.80 6.34
CA ALA A 55 -3.58 -4.84 7.35
C ALA A 55 -4.46 -6.09 7.10
N GLY A 56 -5.33 -6.07 6.09
CA GLY A 56 -6.32 -7.13 5.85
C GLY A 56 -5.73 -8.47 5.40
N GLU A 57 -6.56 -9.53 5.41
CA GLU A 57 -6.12 -10.90 5.08
C GLU A 57 -5.52 -11.01 3.66
N LEU A 58 -6.12 -10.37 2.66
CA LEU A 58 -5.57 -10.34 1.30
C LEU A 58 -4.19 -9.67 1.23
N ARG A 59 -3.97 -8.59 2.01
CA ARG A 59 -2.65 -7.93 2.09
C ARG A 59 -1.62 -8.84 2.74
N ARG A 60 -2.01 -9.62 3.74
CA ARG A 60 -1.12 -10.60 4.38
C ARG A 60 -0.67 -11.67 3.38
N GLU A 61 -1.59 -12.22 2.59
CA GLU A 61 -1.28 -13.23 1.56
C GLU A 61 -0.34 -12.65 0.47
N GLU A 62 -0.62 -11.45 -0.01
CA GLU A 62 0.25 -10.74 -0.95
C GLU A 62 1.66 -10.50 -0.36
N TYR A 63 1.73 -10.03 0.89
CA TYR A 63 2.99 -9.76 1.58
C TYR A 63 3.84 -11.03 1.73
N GLU A 64 3.24 -12.16 2.10
CA GLU A 64 3.90 -13.46 2.22
C GLU A 64 4.52 -13.92 0.89
N LYS A 65 3.85 -13.65 -0.24
CA LYS A 65 4.40 -13.91 -1.58
C LYS A 65 5.52 -12.93 -1.94
N LEU A 66 5.38 -11.65 -1.59
CA LEU A 66 6.36 -10.60 -1.91
C LEU A 66 7.69 -10.76 -1.16
N ILE A 67 7.71 -11.38 0.02
CA ILE A 67 8.97 -11.64 0.77
C ILE A 67 9.73 -12.88 0.29
N GLN A 68 9.19 -13.63 -0.69
CA GLN A 68 9.77 -14.87 -1.21
C GLN A 68 10.08 -14.74 -2.71
N THR A 69 11.01 -15.57 -3.18
CA THR A 69 11.28 -15.68 -4.62
C THR A 69 10.26 -16.62 -5.25
N THR A 70 9.59 -16.17 -6.30
CA THR A 70 8.71 -16.99 -7.13
C THR A 70 9.56 -17.97 -7.94
N TYR A 71 9.20 -19.25 -7.91
CA TYR A 71 9.82 -20.28 -8.74
C TYR A 71 9.03 -20.46 -10.05
N GLU A 72 9.69 -20.94 -11.10
CA GLU A 72 9.05 -21.18 -12.40
C GLU A 72 7.86 -22.14 -12.25
N GLY A 73 6.69 -21.69 -12.69
CA GLY A 73 5.42 -22.40 -12.57
C GLY A 73 4.27 -21.62 -13.23
N PRO A 74 3.02 -22.13 -13.19
CA PRO A 74 1.86 -21.45 -13.76
C PRO A 74 1.67 -20.01 -13.26
N GLU A 75 1.88 -19.80 -11.95
CA GLU A 75 1.82 -18.49 -11.28
C GLU A 75 2.78 -17.46 -11.88
N SER A 76 3.91 -17.90 -12.46
CA SER A 76 4.92 -17.01 -13.06
C SER A 76 4.36 -16.19 -14.22
N ARG A 77 3.28 -16.64 -14.86
CA ARG A 77 2.65 -15.90 -15.98
C ARG A 77 2.08 -14.56 -15.53
N ASP A 78 1.55 -14.49 -14.32
CA ASP A 78 0.84 -13.32 -13.80
C ASP A 78 1.65 -12.58 -12.71
N PHE A 79 2.57 -13.28 -12.04
CA PHE A 79 3.38 -12.71 -10.97
C PHE A 79 4.79 -13.32 -10.93
N GLU A 80 5.82 -12.47 -10.98
CA GLU A 80 7.22 -12.88 -10.88
C GLU A 80 7.95 -11.95 -9.91
N CYS A 81 8.30 -12.48 -8.73
CA CYS A 81 9.04 -11.75 -7.70
C CYS A 81 10.37 -12.44 -7.43
N VAL A 82 11.49 -11.72 -7.54
CA VAL A 82 12.82 -12.28 -7.34
C VAL A 82 13.67 -11.40 -6.44
N ARG A 83 14.70 -11.98 -5.84
CA ARG A 83 15.72 -11.19 -5.15
C ARG A 83 16.58 -10.43 -6.17
N PRO A 84 17.08 -9.24 -5.83
CA PRO A 84 18.10 -8.57 -6.64
C PRO A 84 19.36 -9.43 -6.75
N SER A 85 20.15 -9.15 -7.78
CA SER A 85 21.43 -9.82 -7.99
C SER A 85 22.58 -9.19 -7.18
N GLY A 86 22.48 -7.90 -6.85
CA GLY A 86 23.48 -7.17 -6.09
C GLY A 86 23.49 -7.44 -4.58
N ASP A 87 24.52 -6.93 -3.89
CA ASP A 87 24.60 -6.99 -2.43
C ASP A 87 23.76 -5.89 -1.75
N SER A 88 22.73 -6.30 -1.00
CA SER A 88 21.88 -5.41 -0.21
C SER A 88 22.45 -5.02 1.17
N SER A 89 23.72 -5.28 1.46
CA SER A 89 24.34 -4.95 2.77
C SER A 89 24.20 -3.48 3.15
N SER A 90 24.47 -2.57 2.22
CA SER A 90 24.35 -1.12 2.47
C SER A 90 22.90 -0.70 2.76
N LEU A 91 21.93 -1.29 2.07
CA LEU A 91 20.50 -1.05 2.32
C LEU A 91 20.08 -1.54 3.70
N ARG A 92 20.60 -2.70 4.15
CA ARG A 92 20.36 -3.23 5.50
C ARG A 92 20.88 -2.29 6.58
N THR A 93 22.04 -1.67 6.37
CA THR A 93 22.58 -0.65 7.29
C THR A 93 21.65 0.56 7.40
N MET A 94 21.05 0.99 6.29
CA MET A 94 20.06 2.09 6.27
C MET A 94 18.69 1.71 6.85
N GLY A 95 18.48 0.45 7.25
CA GLY A 95 17.21 -0.01 7.81
C GLY A 95 16.23 -0.64 6.82
N ILE A 96 16.65 -0.90 5.57
CA ILE A 96 15.87 -1.70 4.62
C ILE A 96 16.27 -3.17 4.78
N ALA A 97 15.43 -3.99 5.42
CA ALA A 97 15.73 -5.40 5.65
C ALA A 97 15.70 -6.23 4.37
N GLN A 98 14.81 -5.90 3.44
CA GLN A 98 14.65 -6.64 2.20
C GLN A 98 14.17 -5.73 1.08
N ASN A 99 14.77 -5.89 -0.10
CA ASN A 99 14.27 -5.34 -1.36
C ASN A 99 14.04 -6.49 -2.34
N MET A 100 12.93 -6.46 -3.05
CA MET A 100 12.49 -7.50 -3.99
C MET A 100 12.08 -6.87 -5.32
N LEU A 101 12.41 -7.57 -6.39
CA LEU A 101 12.15 -7.15 -7.77
C LEU A 101 10.90 -7.86 -8.27
N VAL A 102 9.81 -7.12 -8.44
CA VAL A 102 8.57 -7.64 -9.01
C VAL A 102 8.64 -7.42 -10.52
N LYS A 103 9.19 -8.40 -11.23
CA LYS A 103 9.39 -8.34 -12.69
C LYS A 103 8.09 -8.41 -13.48
N ARG A 104 7.06 -9.00 -12.88
CA ARG A 104 5.72 -9.10 -13.45
C ARG A 104 4.70 -9.03 -12.33
N LEU A 105 3.72 -8.16 -12.49
CA LEU A 105 2.58 -8.01 -11.60
C LEU A 105 1.35 -7.73 -12.43
N ARG A 106 0.41 -8.68 -12.42
CA ARG A 106 -0.91 -8.50 -13.00
C ARG A 106 -1.84 -7.87 -11.96
N GLU A 107 -2.35 -6.69 -12.27
CA GLU A 107 -3.36 -5.98 -11.48
C GLU A 107 -4.69 -5.95 -12.25
N VAL A 108 -5.78 -6.37 -11.59
CA VAL A 108 -7.13 -6.22 -12.12
C VAL A 108 -7.91 -5.29 -11.20
N ARG A 109 -8.34 -4.14 -11.72
CA ARG A 109 -9.12 -3.14 -10.98
C ARG A 109 -10.55 -3.11 -11.50
N ALA A 110 -11.50 -3.50 -10.65
CA ALA A 110 -12.92 -3.46 -10.95
C ALA A 110 -13.57 -2.23 -10.29
N LEU A 111 -14.37 -1.48 -11.06
CA LEU A 111 -15.20 -0.43 -10.49
C LEU A 111 -16.45 -1.09 -9.88
N LYS A 112 -16.64 -0.93 -8.56
CA LYS A 112 -17.76 -1.52 -7.81
C LYS A 112 -18.90 -0.53 -7.54
N SER A 113 -18.56 0.72 -7.26
CA SER A 113 -19.52 1.80 -6.97
C SER A 113 -18.80 3.16 -7.06
N PHE A 114 -19.57 4.24 -6.94
CA PHE A 114 -19.02 5.58 -6.69
C PHE A 114 -19.64 6.16 -5.42
N VAL A 115 -18.85 6.96 -4.72
CA VAL A 115 -19.29 7.80 -3.60
C VAL A 115 -19.09 9.27 -3.98
N ARG A 116 -19.82 10.18 -3.34
CA ARG A 116 -19.67 11.62 -3.56
C ARG A 116 -19.21 12.32 -2.29
N VAL A 117 -18.61 13.49 -2.48
CA VAL A 117 -18.15 14.45 -1.46
C VAL A 117 -16.93 13.97 -0.69
N GLU A 118 -17.00 12.80 -0.06
CA GLU A 118 -15.90 12.29 0.76
C GLU A 118 -15.53 10.87 0.32
N ALA A 119 -14.24 10.55 0.38
CA ALA A 119 -13.73 9.20 0.15
C ALA A 119 -14.40 8.19 1.10
N PRO A 120 -14.57 6.92 0.69
CA PRO A 120 -15.15 5.89 1.55
C PRO A 120 -14.29 5.69 2.80
N GLY A 121 -14.90 5.72 3.98
CA GLY A 121 -14.28 5.37 5.25
C GLY A 121 -14.59 3.94 5.68
N LEU A 122 -13.75 3.36 6.55
CA LEU A 122 -13.89 1.99 7.09
C LEU A 122 -15.24 1.73 7.77
N SER A 123 -15.91 2.77 8.26
CA SER A 123 -17.21 2.66 8.93
C SER A 123 -18.34 3.35 8.17
N ASP A 124 -18.14 3.66 6.89
CA ASP A 124 -19.20 4.28 6.09
C ASP A 124 -20.36 3.29 5.86
N PRO A 125 -21.61 3.75 5.96
CA PRO A 125 -22.76 2.91 5.71
C PRO A 125 -22.87 2.55 4.22
N ASP A 126 -23.34 1.34 3.93
CA ASP A 126 -23.45 0.84 2.55
C ASP A 126 -24.34 1.68 1.64
N ASN A 127 -25.29 2.45 2.21
CA ASN A 127 -26.17 3.34 1.46
C ASN A 127 -25.44 4.54 0.80
N ARG A 128 -24.17 4.80 1.14
CA ARG A 128 -23.34 5.80 0.43
C ARG A 128 -22.85 5.30 -0.93
N LYS A 129 -22.83 3.98 -1.15
CA LYS A 129 -22.35 3.38 -2.40
C LYS A 129 -23.45 3.47 -3.45
N ALA A 130 -23.24 4.30 -4.48
CA ALA A 130 -24.17 4.40 -5.58
C ALA A 130 -24.04 3.18 -6.51
N SER A 131 -25.18 2.67 -6.98
CA SER A 131 -25.24 1.57 -7.95
C SER A 131 -24.65 1.98 -9.30
N LEU A 132 -23.90 1.07 -9.94
CA LEU A 132 -23.36 1.26 -11.29
C LEU A 132 -24.38 0.97 -12.40
N SER A 133 -25.43 0.23 -12.08
CA SER A 133 -26.45 -0.23 -13.02
C SER A 133 -27.85 -0.03 -12.42
N LEU A 134 -28.84 0.15 -13.29
CA LEU A 134 -30.26 0.26 -12.89
C LEU A 134 -30.83 -1.05 -12.32
N GLY A 135 -30.25 -2.19 -12.71
CA GLY A 135 -30.62 -3.52 -12.24
C GLY A 135 -29.41 -4.31 -11.74
N LYS A 136 -29.67 -5.46 -11.12
CA LYS A 136 -28.59 -6.35 -10.65
C LYS A 136 -27.86 -6.95 -11.85
N VAL A 137 -26.54 -6.78 -11.87
CA VAL A 137 -25.63 -7.42 -12.85
C VAL A 137 -24.70 -8.39 -12.12
N ASP A 138 -24.24 -9.40 -12.84
CA ASP A 138 -23.29 -10.42 -12.37
C ASP A 138 -21.84 -10.18 -12.86
N TRP A 139 -21.61 -9.03 -13.51
CA TRP A 139 -20.30 -8.58 -13.99
C TRP A 139 -19.99 -7.17 -13.49
N LEU A 140 -18.70 -6.83 -13.40
CA LEU A 140 -18.22 -5.47 -13.10
C LEU A 140 -17.30 -5.00 -14.22
N PRO A 141 -17.35 -3.72 -14.62
CA PRO A 141 -16.35 -3.15 -15.51
C PRO A 141 -15.00 -3.15 -14.80
N ALA A 142 -13.98 -3.68 -15.47
CA ALA A 142 -12.64 -3.79 -14.94
C ALA A 142 -11.59 -3.43 -15.99
N ILE A 143 -10.44 -2.98 -15.51
CA ILE A 143 -9.22 -2.87 -16.32
C ILE A 143 -8.19 -3.87 -15.82
N GLU A 144 -7.41 -4.38 -16.76
CA GLU A 144 -6.28 -5.27 -16.50
C GLU A 144 -5.00 -4.55 -16.91
N VAL A 145 -4.02 -4.57 -16.01
CA VAL A 145 -2.69 -3.99 -16.22
C VAL A 145 -1.66 -5.04 -15.84
N ILE A 146 -0.64 -5.19 -16.68
CA ILE A 146 0.54 -5.97 -16.37
C ILE A 146 1.69 -4.99 -16.24
N GLY A 147 2.30 -4.95 -15.07
CA GLY A 147 3.37 -4.03 -14.75
C GLY A 147 4.52 -4.70 -14.04
N GLU A 148 5.40 -3.85 -13.54
CA GLU A 148 6.58 -4.20 -12.77
C GLU A 148 6.63 -3.37 -11.48
N GLY A 149 7.48 -3.74 -10.53
CA GLY A 149 7.57 -3.03 -9.26
C GLY A 149 8.77 -3.38 -8.40
N VAL A 150 8.92 -2.63 -7.33
CA VAL A 150 9.93 -2.81 -6.29
C VAL A 150 9.22 -2.89 -4.96
N PHE A 151 9.42 -3.99 -4.26
CA PHE A 151 8.92 -4.18 -2.91
C PHE A 151 10.03 -3.98 -1.89
N LEU A 152 9.75 -3.19 -0.86
CA LEU A 152 10.67 -2.87 0.23
C LEU A 152 10.06 -3.31 1.55
N ARG A 153 10.89 -3.89 2.42
CA ARG A 153 10.54 -4.21 3.80
C ARG A 153 11.54 -3.56 4.74
N LEU A 154 11.05 -2.80 5.73
CA LEU A 154 11.89 -2.20 6.75
C LEU A 154 12.39 -3.23 7.75
N ASN A 155 13.49 -2.89 8.43
CA ASN A 155 14.03 -3.71 9.51
C ASN A 155 13.16 -3.58 10.76
N GLU A 156 12.51 -4.68 11.12
CA GLU A 156 11.57 -4.75 12.25
C GLU A 156 12.23 -4.37 13.58
N ASP A 157 13.44 -4.86 13.86
CA ASP A 157 14.15 -4.55 15.12
C ASP A 157 14.48 -3.06 15.24
N ARG A 158 14.89 -2.44 14.14
CA ARG A 158 15.15 -1.00 14.07
C ARG A 158 13.86 -0.20 14.19
N LEU A 159 12.79 -0.66 13.55
CA LEU A 159 11.48 -0.05 13.60
C LEU A 159 10.90 -0.07 15.02
N MET A 160 10.93 -1.21 15.71
CA MET A 160 10.52 -1.31 17.11
C MET A 160 11.33 -0.37 18.03
N ARG A 161 12.66 -0.26 17.82
CA ARG A 161 13.48 0.70 18.58
C ARG A 161 13.08 2.15 18.30
N TRP A 162 12.83 2.50 17.04
CA TRP A 162 12.39 3.84 16.66
C TRP A 162 10.98 4.16 17.19
N GLU A 163 10.05 3.21 17.13
CA GLU A 163 8.69 3.32 17.70
C GLU A 163 8.69 3.48 19.22
N SER A 164 9.73 2.97 19.90
CA SER A 164 9.89 3.14 21.36
C SER A 164 10.28 4.57 21.78
N LEU A 165 10.67 5.42 20.83
CA LEU A 165 10.93 6.83 21.08
C LEU A 165 9.59 7.60 21.18
N SER A 166 9.54 8.59 22.08
CA SER A 166 8.33 9.42 22.23
C SER A 166 8.03 10.22 20.97
N ASN A 167 9.05 10.81 20.34
CA ASN A 167 8.84 11.87 19.34
C ASN A 167 8.14 11.37 18.05
N PRO A 168 8.54 10.25 17.41
CA PRO A 168 7.79 9.69 16.29
C PRO A 168 6.34 9.34 16.64
N THR A 169 6.16 8.73 17.81
CA THR A 169 4.85 8.28 18.29
C THR A 169 3.95 9.45 18.67
N ASP A 170 4.50 10.54 19.19
CA ASP A 170 3.76 11.76 19.52
C ASP A 170 3.21 12.43 18.27
N ARG A 171 4.00 12.48 17.19
CA ARG A 171 3.54 13.01 15.89
C ARG A 171 2.44 12.13 15.28
N ALA A 172 2.62 10.81 15.30
CA ALA A 172 1.57 9.89 14.88
C ALA A 172 0.28 10.04 15.71
N ARG A 173 0.40 10.32 17.01
CA ARG A 173 -0.75 10.55 17.90
C ARG A 173 -1.57 11.78 17.52
N VAL A 174 -0.94 12.83 16.99
CA VAL A 174 -1.66 14.02 16.47
C VAL A 174 -2.57 13.61 15.31
N LEU A 175 -2.03 12.89 14.33
CA LEU A 175 -2.82 12.41 13.18
C LEU A 175 -3.88 11.39 13.59
N HIS A 176 -3.54 10.46 14.49
CA HIS A 176 -4.49 9.53 15.09
C HIS A 176 -5.67 10.24 15.74
N HIS A 177 -5.40 11.30 16.51
CA HIS A 177 -6.42 12.09 17.19
C HIS A 177 -7.33 12.81 16.18
N ASN A 178 -6.74 13.52 15.21
CA ASN A 178 -7.48 14.23 14.17
C ASN A 178 -8.37 13.27 13.36
N HIS A 179 -7.81 12.12 12.96
CA HIS A 179 -8.56 11.10 12.22
C HIS A 179 -9.67 10.46 13.07
N THR A 180 -9.43 10.20 14.36
CA THR A 180 -10.45 9.67 15.27
C THR A 180 -11.63 10.64 15.42
N ILE A 181 -11.37 11.95 15.49
CA ILE A 181 -12.43 12.97 15.49
C ILE A 181 -13.26 12.86 14.21
N HIS A 182 -12.61 12.79 13.05
CA HIS A 182 -13.29 12.67 11.75
C HIS A 182 -14.16 11.41 11.66
N LEU A 183 -13.61 10.26 12.04
CA LEU A 183 -14.34 8.99 12.07
C LEU A 183 -15.59 9.08 12.94
N ARG A 184 -15.45 9.61 14.17
CA ARG A 184 -16.57 9.76 15.11
C ARG A 184 -17.63 10.72 14.61
N GLN A 185 -17.24 11.81 13.94
CA GLN A 185 -18.18 12.75 13.32
C GLN A 185 -18.98 12.08 12.20
N ARG A 186 -18.32 11.29 11.34
CA ARG A 186 -18.99 10.56 10.24
C ARG A 186 -19.93 9.47 10.74
N THR A 187 -19.57 8.76 11.81
CA THR A 187 -20.37 7.65 12.35
C THR A 187 -21.31 8.09 13.48
N ALA A 188 -21.40 9.37 13.82
CA ALA A 188 -22.18 9.86 14.96
C ALA A 188 -23.65 9.40 14.93
N LEU A 189 -24.22 9.29 13.73
CA LEU A 189 -25.61 8.85 13.51
C LEU A 189 -25.78 7.32 13.59
N LEU A 190 -24.69 6.54 13.42
CA LEU A 190 -24.72 5.08 13.36
C LEU A 190 -24.70 4.42 14.76
N LYS A 191 -24.39 5.18 15.82
CA LYS A 191 -24.30 4.68 17.21
C LYS A 191 -23.47 3.39 17.36
N LYS A 192 -22.36 3.25 16.60
CA LYS A 192 -21.42 2.13 16.75
C LYS A 192 -20.84 2.10 18.17
N SER A 193 -20.76 0.91 18.76
CA SER A 193 -20.18 0.66 20.08
C SER A 193 -19.25 -0.55 20.02
N PRO A 194 -17.94 -0.39 20.33
CA PRO A 194 -17.29 0.84 20.78
C PRO A 194 -17.24 1.93 19.70
N PRO A 195 -17.06 3.21 20.08
CA PRO A 195 -16.85 4.28 19.10
C PRO A 195 -15.63 3.96 18.22
N PRO A 196 -15.67 4.27 16.91
CA PRO A 196 -14.53 4.00 16.05
C PRO A 196 -13.30 4.77 16.53
N GLU A 197 -12.15 4.12 16.37
CA GLU A 197 -10.84 4.68 16.64
C GLU A 197 -9.99 4.59 15.37
N SER A 198 -9.07 5.54 15.21
CA SER A 198 -8.15 5.54 14.08
C SER A 198 -7.20 4.34 14.15
N PRO A 199 -6.95 3.61 13.05
CA PRO A 199 -5.92 2.56 13.01
C PRO A 199 -4.51 3.11 12.77
N LEU A 200 -4.33 4.45 12.71
CA LEU A 200 -3.06 5.07 12.33
C LEU A 200 -1.95 4.79 13.34
N THR A 201 -0.80 4.41 12.81
CA THR A 201 0.43 4.19 13.57
C THR A 201 1.57 5.00 12.96
N SER A 202 2.63 5.23 13.73
CA SER A 202 3.87 5.84 13.23
C SER A 202 4.46 5.04 12.07
N ARG A 203 4.38 3.69 12.14
CA ARG A 203 4.73 2.76 11.06
C ARG A 203 4.01 3.04 9.75
N PHE A 204 2.69 3.22 9.82
CA PHE A 204 1.87 3.49 8.65
C PHE A 204 2.30 4.80 7.97
N ILE A 205 2.40 5.88 8.75
CA ILE A 205 2.77 7.21 8.25
C ILE A 205 4.19 7.18 7.68
N LEU A 206 5.12 6.46 8.33
CA LEU A 206 6.50 6.28 7.87
C LEU A 206 6.55 5.61 6.49
N LEU A 207 5.93 4.43 6.34
CA LEU A 207 5.95 3.67 5.09
C LEU A 207 5.23 4.41 3.95
N HIS A 208 4.10 5.03 4.26
CA HIS A 208 3.35 5.84 3.32
C HIS A 208 4.18 7.04 2.83
N THR A 209 4.79 7.79 3.75
CA THR A 209 5.62 8.93 3.39
C THR A 209 6.89 8.48 2.64
N LEU A 210 7.48 7.33 2.97
CA LEU A 210 8.61 6.75 2.26
C LEU A 210 8.25 6.41 0.81
N ALA A 211 7.06 5.84 0.59
CA ALA A 211 6.54 5.51 -0.73
C ALA A 211 6.46 6.76 -1.61
N HIS A 212 5.89 7.84 -1.07
CA HIS A 212 5.79 9.12 -1.75
C HIS A 212 7.15 9.72 -2.09
N ALA A 213 8.10 9.67 -1.16
CA ALA A 213 9.47 10.16 -1.40
C ALA A 213 10.14 9.40 -2.55
N LEU A 214 10.01 8.08 -2.59
CA LEU A 214 10.57 7.24 -3.66
C LEU A 214 9.84 7.41 -5.00
N ILE A 215 8.51 7.52 -5.01
CA ILE A 215 7.74 7.79 -6.23
C ILE A 215 8.18 9.12 -6.86
N ASN A 216 8.34 10.17 -6.06
CA ASN A 216 8.84 11.46 -6.55
C ASN A 216 10.27 11.33 -7.10
N GLU A 217 11.15 10.63 -6.39
CA GLU A 217 12.54 10.44 -6.83
C GLU A 217 12.63 9.65 -8.14
N TRP A 218 11.92 8.53 -8.26
CA TRP A 218 11.92 7.73 -9.48
C TRP A 218 11.20 8.40 -10.64
N SER A 219 10.24 9.29 -10.35
CA SER A 219 9.65 10.12 -11.40
C SER A 219 10.70 11.04 -12.05
N LEU A 220 11.65 11.54 -11.26
CA LEU A 220 12.74 12.41 -11.72
C LEU A 220 13.91 11.63 -12.32
N ASP A 221 14.37 10.56 -11.67
CA ASP A 221 15.56 9.80 -12.07
C ASP A 221 15.28 8.81 -13.20
N ALA A 222 14.18 8.06 -13.10
CA ALA A 222 13.82 7.03 -14.08
C ALA A 222 12.89 7.54 -15.20
N GLY A 223 12.43 8.79 -15.12
CA GLY A 223 11.60 9.43 -16.14
C GLY A 223 10.16 8.91 -16.21
N TYR A 224 9.72 8.14 -15.21
CA TYR A 224 8.32 7.72 -15.10
C TYR A 224 7.46 8.93 -14.76
N PRO A 225 6.31 9.13 -15.42
CA PRO A 225 5.32 10.06 -14.89
C PRO A 225 4.92 9.60 -13.48
N ALA A 226 4.93 10.48 -12.47
CA ALA A 226 4.55 10.08 -11.11
C ALA A 226 3.16 9.41 -11.08
N ALA A 227 2.23 9.89 -11.91
CA ALA A 227 0.88 9.32 -12.06
C ALA A 227 0.84 7.89 -12.64
N ALA A 228 1.93 7.40 -13.23
CA ALA A 228 2.07 6.04 -13.73
C ALA A 228 2.57 5.05 -12.67
N LEU A 229 3.12 5.55 -11.55
CA LEU A 229 3.52 4.77 -10.39
C LEU A 229 2.40 4.75 -9.36
N ARG A 230 2.23 3.62 -8.67
CA ARG A 230 1.33 3.48 -7.53
C ARG A 230 2.07 2.86 -6.37
N GLU A 231 1.63 3.22 -5.17
CA GLU A 231 2.00 2.52 -3.96
C GLU A 231 0.96 1.45 -3.59
N ARG A 232 1.41 0.50 -2.78
CA ARG A 232 0.57 -0.45 -2.06
C ARG A 232 1.23 -0.73 -0.71
N LEU A 233 0.55 -0.37 0.38
CA LEU A 233 1.11 -0.47 1.74
C LEU A 233 0.75 -1.81 2.38
N TYR A 234 1.71 -2.36 3.12
CA TYR A 234 1.57 -3.60 3.90
C TYR A 234 1.99 -3.30 5.33
N VAL A 235 1.01 -2.96 6.16
CA VAL A 235 1.25 -2.41 7.49
C VAL A 235 0.39 -3.11 8.52
N SER A 236 1.05 -3.79 9.46
CA SER A 236 0.45 -4.36 10.66
C SER A 236 1.50 -4.46 11.78
N ASP A 237 1.17 -5.11 12.88
CA ASP A 237 2.11 -5.54 13.91
C ASP A 237 3.26 -6.43 13.38
N LYS A 238 3.04 -7.12 12.25
CA LYS A 238 3.96 -8.08 11.63
C LYS A 238 4.41 -7.68 10.23
N MET A 239 3.82 -6.64 9.66
CA MET A 239 4.10 -6.17 8.31
C MET A 239 4.61 -4.73 8.34
N ALA A 240 5.74 -4.50 7.68
CA ALA A 240 6.33 -3.19 7.52
C ALA A 240 6.91 -3.06 6.11
N GLY A 241 6.04 -3.18 5.11
CA GLY A 241 6.43 -3.19 3.70
C GLY A 241 5.64 -2.22 2.83
N VAL A 242 6.25 -1.87 1.71
CA VAL A 242 5.62 -1.10 0.65
C VAL A 242 6.03 -1.66 -0.71
N LEU A 243 5.05 -1.81 -1.60
CA LEU A 243 5.28 -2.08 -3.01
C LEU A 243 5.04 -0.78 -3.79
N ILE A 244 5.99 -0.41 -4.63
CA ILE A 244 5.81 0.65 -5.63
C ILE A 244 5.86 -0.03 -6.99
N TYR A 245 4.83 0.17 -7.80
CA TYR A 245 4.64 -0.55 -9.06
C TYR A 245 4.08 0.35 -10.15
N THR A 246 4.29 -0.04 -11.40
CA THR A 246 3.69 0.62 -12.57
C THR A 246 2.22 0.21 -12.69
N ALA A 247 1.34 1.18 -12.89
CA ALA A 247 -0.11 0.95 -12.92
C ALA A 247 -0.78 1.43 -14.22
N THR A 248 0.00 1.56 -15.28
CA THR A 248 -0.46 1.95 -16.62
C THR A 248 -0.17 0.85 -17.62
N SER A 249 -1.08 0.68 -18.58
CA SER A 249 -0.92 -0.23 -19.71
C SER A 249 -0.12 0.37 -20.87
N ASP A 250 0.43 1.58 -20.67
CA ASP A 250 1.25 2.28 -21.66
C ASP A 250 2.70 1.77 -21.67
N SER A 251 3.51 2.32 -22.56
CA SER A 251 4.93 1.92 -22.73
C SER A 251 5.80 2.14 -21.48
N ALA A 252 5.31 2.81 -20.43
CA ALA A 252 6.06 2.96 -19.20
C ALA A 252 6.20 1.61 -18.45
N GLY A 253 5.18 0.75 -18.49
CA GLY A 253 5.17 -0.53 -17.75
C GLY A 253 5.95 -1.69 -18.39
N SER A 254 6.53 -1.52 -19.58
CA SER A 254 7.07 -2.64 -20.38
C SER A 254 8.58 -2.64 -20.59
N LEU A 255 9.31 -1.64 -20.08
CA LEU A 255 10.73 -1.44 -20.36
C LEU A 255 11.69 -1.95 -19.28
N GLY A 256 11.18 -2.45 -18.14
CA GLY A 256 12.03 -2.96 -17.06
C GLY A 256 12.72 -1.86 -16.23
N GLY A 257 12.32 -0.59 -16.43
CA GLY A 257 13.01 0.57 -15.88
C GLY A 257 12.84 0.68 -14.37
N LEU A 258 11.65 0.33 -13.85
CA LEU A 258 11.36 0.41 -12.43
C LEU A 258 12.03 -0.75 -11.67
N VAL A 259 12.04 -1.96 -12.23
CA VAL A 259 12.76 -3.09 -11.62
C VAL A 259 14.24 -2.81 -11.48
N VAL A 260 14.86 -2.14 -12.46
CA VAL A 260 16.27 -1.73 -12.37
C VAL A 260 16.50 -0.77 -11.20
N GLN A 261 15.55 0.10 -10.86
CA GLN A 261 15.66 0.98 -9.69
C GLN A 261 15.63 0.22 -8.35
N GLY A 262 15.11 -1.01 -8.35
CA GLY A 262 15.14 -1.89 -7.17
C GLY A 262 16.49 -2.57 -6.94
N GLU A 263 17.45 -2.51 -7.87
CA GLU A 263 18.77 -3.09 -7.68
C GLU A 263 19.55 -2.34 -6.57
N PRO A 264 20.29 -3.02 -5.67
CA PRO A 264 20.72 -2.44 -4.41
C PRO A 264 21.50 -1.14 -4.50
N HIS A 265 22.41 -1.02 -5.46
CA HIS A 265 23.18 0.21 -5.69
C HIS A 265 22.27 1.37 -6.10
N ARG A 266 21.34 1.14 -7.03
CA ARG A 266 20.43 2.17 -7.54
C ARG A 266 19.42 2.58 -6.47
N LEU A 267 18.80 1.59 -5.83
CA LEU A 267 17.86 1.82 -4.73
C LEU A 267 18.50 2.62 -3.59
N LYS A 268 19.77 2.34 -3.26
CA LYS A 268 20.52 3.11 -2.26
C LYS A 268 20.64 4.57 -2.70
N SER A 269 21.13 4.82 -3.90
CA SER A 269 21.26 6.18 -4.44
C SER A 269 19.93 6.91 -4.53
N SER A 270 18.85 6.24 -4.96
CA SER A 270 17.51 6.82 -4.96
C SER A 270 17.03 7.15 -3.55
N LEU A 271 17.24 6.27 -2.58
CA LEU A 271 16.83 6.50 -1.20
C LEU A 271 17.59 7.70 -0.59
N GLU A 272 18.90 7.76 -0.77
CA GLU A 272 19.73 8.88 -0.31
C GLU A 272 19.29 10.21 -0.96
N SER A 273 19.10 10.21 -2.29
CA SER A 273 18.63 11.39 -3.03
C SER A 273 17.22 11.82 -2.62
N ALA A 274 16.29 10.87 -2.42
CA ALA A 274 14.94 11.14 -1.96
C ALA A 274 14.94 11.76 -0.56
N LEU A 275 15.72 11.20 0.37
CA LEU A 275 15.85 11.70 1.74
C LEU A 275 16.48 13.10 1.77
N GLU A 276 17.52 13.35 0.96
CA GLU A 276 18.13 14.66 0.84
C GLU A 276 17.14 15.68 0.27
N ARG A 277 16.41 15.32 -0.79
CA ARG A 277 15.41 16.19 -1.43
C ARG A 277 14.30 16.58 -0.46
N ILE A 278 13.75 15.62 0.27
CA ILE A 278 12.69 15.90 1.24
C ILE A 278 13.22 16.51 2.54
N SER A 279 14.53 16.70 2.71
CA SER A 279 15.06 17.41 3.87
C SER A 279 14.83 18.92 3.78
N TRP A 280 14.73 19.45 2.55
CA TRP A 280 14.47 20.86 2.26
C TRP A 280 13.08 21.06 1.66
N CYS A 281 12.25 21.90 2.28
CA CYS A 281 10.98 22.33 1.70
C CYS A 281 10.96 23.84 1.52
N SER A 282 10.52 24.32 0.36
CA SER A 282 10.40 25.76 0.09
C SER A 282 9.34 26.46 0.95
N ALA A 283 8.49 25.69 1.63
CA ALA A 283 7.48 26.17 2.57
C ALA A 283 7.93 26.08 4.03
N ASP A 284 9.18 25.73 4.31
CA ASP A 284 9.72 25.77 5.68
C ASP A 284 9.91 27.21 6.17
N PRO A 285 9.73 27.47 7.48
CA PRO A 285 9.47 26.49 8.56
C PRO A 285 7.99 26.08 8.70
N LEU A 286 7.07 26.78 8.03
CA LEU A 286 5.62 26.55 8.18
C LEU A 286 5.20 25.12 7.83
N CYS A 287 5.85 24.50 6.85
CA CYS A 287 5.61 23.10 6.52
C CYS A 287 6.06 22.17 7.64
N MET A 288 7.32 22.25 8.08
CA MET A 288 7.87 21.38 9.14
C MET A 288 7.10 21.50 10.47
N GLU A 289 6.69 22.71 10.83
CA GLU A 289 6.01 23.03 12.09
C GLU A 289 4.48 22.83 12.05
N ALA A 290 3.92 22.44 10.91
CA ALA A 290 2.48 22.25 10.77
C ALA A 290 1.97 21.15 11.71
N ALA A 291 1.09 21.52 12.65
CA ALA A 291 0.38 20.59 13.53
C ALA A 291 -0.90 20.02 12.90
N ALA A 292 -1.32 20.59 11.77
CA ALA A 292 -2.49 20.21 10.99
C ALA A 292 -2.35 20.79 9.57
N GLY A 293 -2.39 19.94 8.55
CA GLY A 293 -2.30 20.33 7.15
C GLY A 293 -3.01 19.33 6.23
N GLY A 294 -3.01 19.64 4.93
CA GLY A 294 -3.69 18.81 3.92
C GLY A 294 -5.22 18.84 4.04
N ALA A 295 -5.87 17.95 3.29
CA ALA A 295 -7.31 17.73 3.41
C ALA A 295 -7.65 17.20 4.81
N ASP A 296 -8.76 17.67 5.39
CA ASP A 296 -9.27 17.26 6.71
C ASP A 296 -8.27 17.40 7.87
N SER A 297 -7.19 18.19 7.73
CA SER A 297 -6.13 18.33 8.74
C SER A 297 -5.42 17.00 9.08
N LEU A 298 -5.29 16.12 8.08
CA LEU A 298 -4.75 14.77 8.25
C LEU A 298 -3.27 14.63 7.84
N ASN A 299 -2.57 15.74 7.62
CA ASN A 299 -1.12 15.76 7.38
C ASN A 299 -0.38 16.63 8.41
N LEU A 300 0.91 16.37 8.59
CA LEU A 300 1.84 17.23 9.34
C LEU A 300 2.83 17.89 8.37
N ALA A 301 4.11 17.52 8.41
CA ALA A 301 5.14 18.09 7.54
C ALA A 301 5.06 17.54 6.11
N ALA A 302 3.96 17.84 5.42
CA ALA A 302 3.66 17.37 4.07
C ALA A 302 2.91 18.41 3.24
N CYS A 303 3.45 18.75 2.07
CA CYS A 303 2.84 19.65 1.09
C CYS A 303 3.30 19.30 -0.34
N HIS A 304 2.74 20.00 -1.33
CA HIS A 304 3.08 19.81 -2.75
C HIS A 304 4.56 20.05 -3.09
N ALA A 305 5.29 20.80 -2.26
CA ALA A 305 6.71 21.05 -2.49
C ALA A 305 7.62 19.92 -2.00
N CYS A 306 7.14 18.97 -1.20
CA CYS A 306 7.99 17.93 -0.61
C CYS A 306 7.51 16.49 -0.84
N VAL A 307 6.29 16.12 -0.42
CA VAL A 307 5.87 14.71 -0.37
C VAL A 307 4.47 14.42 -0.90
N LEU A 308 3.69 15.40 -1.35
CA LEU A 308 2.44 15.06 -2.05
C LEU A 308 2.74 14.54 -3.46
N ILE A 309 1.99 13.53 -3.89
CA ILE A 309 2.08 12.92 -5.23
C ILE A 309 0.71 12.99 -5.93
N PRO A 310 0.58 12.63 -7.22
CA PRO A 310 -0.74 12.54 -7.85
C PRO A 310 -1.68 11.59 -7.10
N GLU A 311 -2.95 11.97 -6.94
CA GLU A 311 -3.94 11.16 -6.20
C GLU A 311 -4.10 9.74 -6.78
N THR A 312 -3.89 9.57 -8.08
CA THR A 312 -3.94 8.26 -8.75
C THR A 312 -2.84 7.30 -8.33
N SER A 313 -1.79 7.81 -7.68
CA SER A 313 -0.60 7.07 -7.24
C SER A 313 -0.68 6.64 -5.77
N CYS A 314 -1.46 7.36 -4.96
CA CYS A 314 -1.58 7.15 -3.52
C CYS A 314 -2.83 6.31 -3.20
N GLU A 315 -2.74 5.32 -2.31
CA GLU A 315 -3.91 4.54 -1.91
C GLU A 315 -4.76 5.21 -0.81
N THR A 316 -4.24 6.28 -0.20
CA THR A 316 -4.85 7.01 0.93
C THR A 316 -5.28 8.44 0.60
N ASN A 317 -5.28 8.82 -0.68
CA ASN A 317 -5.63 10.17 -1.17
C ASN A 317 -4.78 11.29 -0.53
N ASN A 318 -3.46 11.11 -0.45
CA ASN A 318 -2.52 12.09 0.10
C ASN A 318 -2.81 12.50 1.56
N ALA A 319 -3.46 11.65 2.35
CA ALA A 319 -3.68 11.85 3.78
C ALA A 319 -2.68 11.04 4.60
N PHE A 320 -2.41 11.45 5.85
CA PHE A 320 -1.52 10.75 6.76
C PHE A 320 -0.04 10.75 6.33
N LEU A 321 0.47 11.93 6.02
CA LEU A 321 1.85 12.16 5.58
C LEU A 321 2.63 13.05 6.55
N ASP A 322 3.90 12.71 6.77
CA ASP A 322 4.81 13.48 7.62
C ASP A 322 6.28 13.18 7.31
N ARG A 323 6.96 14.06 6.57
CA ARG A 323 8.38 13.85 6.19
C ARG A 323 9.33 13.86 7.38
N ALA A 324 8.93 14.44 8.51
CA ALA A 324 9.73 14.42 9.73
C ALA A 324 9.95 12.99 10.25
N LEU A 325 9.02 12.05 10.00
CA LEU A 325 9.22 10.65 10.36
C LEU A 325 10.31 9.97 9.52
N LEU A 326 10.69 10.52 8.37
CA LEU A 326 11.80 10.01 7.56
C LEU A 326 13.13 10.68 7.96
N ILE A 327 13.15 12.01 7.99
CA ILE A 327 14.39 12.79 8.07
C ILE A 327 14.64 13.48 9.42
N GLY A 328 13.67 13.47 10.32
CA GLY A 328 13.70 14.17 11.60
C GLY A 328 13.19 15.61 11.49
N THR A 329 13.27 16.34 12.59
CA THR A 329 13.07 17.80 12.61
C THR A 329 14.40 18.51 12.86
N PRO A 330 14.52 19.82 12.58
CA PRO A 330 15.75 20.57 12.88
C PRO A 330 16.16 20.48 14.36
N ASP A 331 15.20 20.48 15.28
CA ASP A 331 15.45 20.43 16.73
C ASP A 331 15.59 19.00 17.27
N ASP A 332 15.02 18.02 16.58
CA ASP A 332 15.11 16.61 16.96
C ASP A 332 15.28 15.70 15.73
N PRO A 333 16.53 15.50 15.28
CA PRO A 333 16.84 14.59 14.18
C PRO A 333 16.38 13.15 14.45
N LYS A 334 16.36 12.70 15.71
CA LYS A 334 16.00 11.32 16.10
C LYS A 334 14.55 10.97 15.83
N THR A 335 13.68 11.96 15.60
CA THR A 335 12.32 11.72 15.10
C THR A 335 12.34 10.96 13.77
N GLY A 336 13.36 11.17 12.92
CA GLY A 336 13.47 10.52 11.62
C GLY A 336 13.94 9.07 11.72
N TYR A 337 13.29 8.16 11.00
CA TYR A 337 13.75 6.78 10.90
C TYR A 337 15.14 6.69 10.27
N PHE A 338 15.50 7.58 9.33
CA PHE A 338 16.79 7.62 8.62
C PHE A 338 17.71 8.74 9.14
N HIS A 339 17.69 9.00 10.46
CA HIS A 339 18.46 10.08 11.07
C HIS A 339 19.98 9.82 11.16
N ASP A 340 20.39 8.55 11.07
CA ASP A 340 21.76 8.04 11.22
C ASP A 340 22.43 7.78 9.86
N ARG A 341 21.90 8.39 8.79
CA ARG A 341 22.53 8.36 7.47
C ARG A 341 23.89 9.07 7.54
N GLU A 342 24.96 8.36 7.20
CA GLU A 342 26.32 8.92 7.04
C GLU A 342 26.47 9.69 5.73
#